data_AF-K1TTN6-F1
#
_entry.id   AF-K1TTN6-F1
#
_cell.length_a   1.000
_cell.length_b   1.000
_cell.length_c   1.000
_cell.angle_alpha   90.00
_cell.angle_beta   90.00
_cell.angle_gamma   90.00
#
_symmetry.space_group_name_H-M   'P 1'
#
loop_
_entity.id
_entity.type
_entity.pdbx_description
1 polymer ?
#
loop_
_entity_poly.entity_id
_entity_poly.type
_entity_poly.pdbx_seq_one_letter_code
_entity_poly.pdbx_strand_id
1 'polypeptide(L)'
;MREDFKEETAVIRFSKATTETEEKLLDIWKQLFGYENIGIEDNYFSLGGDSLIATRLISEVQKTFGCKITISTIFENLTVKSLAKAIEQSEQKEEDTLQIKPNLEEAYHPFPLTDVQYAYWLGRSGLYELGNVATHCYFELDADGLDTECAETAWNLLIQRHGMMRVIIQPDGMQRILENTPQYHIDVTD
;
A
#
# COMPACT_ATOMS: atom_id res chain seq x y z
N MET A 1 -51.21 20.29 16.00
CA MET A 1 -50.69 20.30 14.63
C MET A 1 -49.38 19.52 14.67
N ARG A 2 -49.47 18.20 14.51
CA ARG A 2 -48.31 17.30 14.41
C ARG A 2 -48.09 17.14 12.91
N GLU A 3 -46.96 17.63 12.42
CA GLU A 3 -46.54 17.40 11.04
C GLU A 3 -45.94 15.99 10.98
N ASP A 4 -46.60 15.13 10.20
CA ASP A 4 -46.12 13.80 9.85
C ASP A 4 -44.88 13.96 8.95
N PHE A 5 -43.69 13.83 9.54
CA PHE A 5 -42.49 13.50 8.78
C PHE A 5 -42.67 12.08 8.25
N LYS A 6 -43.13 11.96 7.00
CA LYS A 6 -43.01 10.72 6.24
C LYS A 6 -41.54 10.39 6.11
N GLU A 7 -41.12 9.28 6.72
CA GLU A 7 -39.89 8.59 6.40
C GLU A 7 -39.91 8.26 4.90
N GLU A 8 -39.19 9.07 4.12
CA GLU A 8 -38.86 8.76 2.75
C GLU A 8 -37.80 7.66 2.80
N THR A 9 -38.25 6.41 2.93
CA THR A 9 -37.39 5.23 2.76
C THR A 9 -36.75 5.35 1.37
N ALA A 10 -35.49 5.77 1.32
CA ALA A 10 -34.68 5.74 0.14
C ALA A 10 -34.67 4.29 -0.35
N VAL A 11 -35.37 4.03 -1.44
CA VAL A 11 -35.32 2.74 -2.13
C VAL A 11 -33.89 2.56 -2.58
N ILE A 12 -33.12 1.76 -1.84
CA ILE A 12 -31.78 1.34 -2.26
C ILE A 12 -31.99 0.55 -3.55
N ARG A 13 -31.77 1.21 -4.69
CA ARG A 13 -31.84 0.57 -6.00
C ARG A 13 -30.61 -0.31 -6.13
N PHE A 14 -30.74 -1.57 -5.76
CA PHE A 14 -29.70 -2.57 -5.96
C PHE A 14 -29.58 -2.83 -7.47
N SER A 15 -28.62 -2.18 -8.14
CA SER A 15 -28.30 -2.47 -9.54
C SER A 15 -27.44 -3.72 -9.61
N LYS A 16 -27.97 -4.77 -10.23
CA LYS A 16 -27.26 -6.04 -10.42
C LYS A 16 -26.34 -5.96 -11.62
N ALA A 17 -25.24 -6.72 -11.55
CA ALA A 17 -24.38 -6.96 -12.69
C ALA A 17 -25.17 -7.63 -13.84
N THR A 18 -24.81 -7.25 -15.05
CA THR A 18 -25.44 -7.67 -16.31
C THR A 18 -24.42 -8.28 -17.29
N THR A 19 -23.12 -8.09 -17.06
CA THR A 19 -22.03 -8.71 -17.82
C THR A 19 -21.10 -9.52 -16.91
N GLU A 20 -20.36 -10.48 -17.48
CA GLU A 20 -19.36 -11.26 -16.75
C GLU A 20 -18.24 -10.36 -16.16
N THR A 21 -17.87 -9.29 -16.87
CA THR A 21 -16.91 -8.30 -16.37
C THR A 21 -17.44 -7.57 -15.14
N GLU A 22 -18.70 -7.12 -15.19
CA GLU A 22 -19.37 -6.48 -14.07
C GLU A 22 -19.46 -7.43 -12.86
N GLU A 23 -19.79 -8.70 -13.07
CA GLU A 23 -19.86 -9.70 -11.98
C GLU A 23 -18.51 -9.89 -11.28
N LYS A 24 -17.46 -10.18 -12.06
CA LYS A 24 -16.11 -10.37 -11.50
C LYS A 24 -15.58 -9.11 -10.82
N LEU A 25 -15.82 -7.94 -11.41
CA LEU A 25 -15.37 -6.67 -10.85
C LEU A 25 -16.16 -6.33 -9.57
N LEU A 26 -17.46 -6.63 -9.54
CA LEU A 26 -18.28 -6.46 -8.35
C LEU A 26 -17.79 -7.35 -7.19
N ASP A 27 -17.41 -8.59 -7.47
CA ASP A 27 -16.84 -9.49 -6.46
C ASP A 27 -15.51 -8.96 -5.90
N ILE A 28 -14.64 -8.41 -6.75
CA ILE A 28 -13.41 -7.73 -6.31
C ILE A 28 -13.75 -6.54 -5.38
N TRP A 29 -14.74 -5.71 -5.76
CA TRP A 29 -15.15 -4.58 -4.92
C TRP A 29 -15.68 -5.04 -3.56
N LYS A 30 -16.54 -6.06 -3.51
CA LYS A 30 -17.05 -6.61 -2.25
C LYS A 30 -15.93 -7.08 -1.33
N GLN A 31 -14.93 -7.77 -1.89
CA GLN A 31 -13.76 -8.22 -1.13
C GLN A 31 -12.90 -7.07 -0.61
N LEU A 32 -12.68 -6.02 -1.43
CA LEU A 32 -11.83 -4.90 -1.05
C LEU A 32 -12.49 -3.97 -0.02
N PHE A 33 -13.79 -3.74 -0.16
CA PHE A 33 -14.55 -2.87 0.74
C PHE A 33 -15.12 -3.59 1.96
N GLY A 34 -15.26 -4.93 1.90
CA GLY A 34 -15.82 -5.73 2.99
C GLY A 34 -17.35 -5.64 3.14
N TYR A 35 -18.06 -5.21 2.09
CA TYR A 35 -19.53 -5.14 2.06
C TYR A 35 -20.10 -6.16 1.09
N GLU A 36 -21.12 -6.90 1.51
CA GLU A 36 -21.84 -7.84 0.64
C GLU A 36 -22.84 -7.15 -0.30
N ASN A 37 -23.39 -6.02 0.14
CA ASN A 37 -24.44 -5.30 -0.56
C ASN A 37 -23.88 -4.08 -1.31
N ILE A 38 -23.10 -4.35 -2.36
CA ILE A 38 -22.65 -3.33 -3.32
C ILE A 38 -23.42 -3.53 -4.63
N GLY A 39 -23.99 -2.46 -5.18
CA GLY A 39 -24.57 -2.40 -6.51
C GLY A 39 -23.58 -1.88 -7.56
N ILE A 40 -23.81 -2.20 -8.83
CA ILE A 40 -22.87 -1.83 -9.90
C ILE A 40 -22.79 -0.32 -10.21
N GLU A 41 -23.73 0.45 -9.67
CA GLU A 41 -23.79 1.92 -9.81
C GLU A 41 -23.35 2.64 -8.52
N ASP A 42 -22.96 1.90 -7.48
CA ASP A 42 -22.47 2.51 -6.24
C ASP A 42 -21.15 3.24 -6.50
N ASN A 43 -21.07 4.45 -5.94
CA ASN A 43 -19.93 5.32 -6.16
C ASN A 43 -18.74 4.92 -5.28
N TYR A 44 -17.58 4.74 -5.89
CA TYR A 44 -16.32 4.37 -5.27
C TYR A 44 -16.00 5.14 -3.98
N PHE A 45 -16.10 6.48 -4.00
CA PHE A 45 -15.79 7.32 -2.84
C PHE A 45 -16.88 7.22 -1.76
N SER A 46 -18.14 7.03 -2.16
CA SER A 46 -19.24 6.85 -1.20
C SER A 46 -19.13 5.55 -0.41
N LEU A 47 -18.45 4.54 -0.98
CA LEU A 47 -18.10 3.28 -0.29
C LEU A 47 -16.86 3.41 0.61
N GLY A 48 -16.23 4.59 0.67
CA GLY A 48 -15.00 4.83 1.42
C GLY A 48 -13.71 4.58 0.62
N GLY A 49 -13.79 4.59 -0.72
CA GLY A 49 -12.64 4.36 -1.58
C GLY A 49 -11.57 5.45 -1.46
N ASP A 50 -10.31 5.04 -1.33
CA ASP A 50 -9.14 5.91 -1.28
C ASP A 50 -8.03 5.44 -2.24
N SER A 51 -6.83 6.01 -2.17
CA SER A 51 -5.71 5.60 -3.01
C SER A 51 -5.18 4.19 -2.70
N LEU A 52 -5.30 3.73 -1.44
CA LEU A 52 -4.84 2.41 -1.03
C LEU A 52 -5.75 1.32 -1.59
N ILE A 53 -7.07 1.50 -1.47
CA ILE A 53 -8.06 0.64 -2.10
C ILE A 53 -7.89 0.67 -3.62
N ALA A 54 -7.62 1.83 -4.22
CA ALA A 54 -7.42 1.95 -5.66
C ALA A 54 -6.21 1.15 -6.13
N THR A 55 -5.10 1.20 -5.38
CA THR A 55 -3.89 0.44 -5.68
C THR A 55 -4.14 -1.08 -5.61
N ARG A 56 -4.89 -1.53 -4.60
CA ARG A 56 -5.31 -2.94 -4.49
C ARG A 56 -6.24 -3.35 -5.63
N LEU A 57 -7.20 -2.49 -5.98
CA LEU A 57 -8.13 -2.71 -7.08
C LEU A 57 -7.39 -2.84 -8.42
N ILE A 58 -6.39 -1.99 -8.69
CA ILE A 58 -5.53 -2.10 -9.88
C ILE A 58 -4.86 -3.48 -9.94
N SER A 59 -4.30 -3.94 -8.82
CA SER A 59 -3.64 -5.25 -8.73
C SER A 59 -4.60 -6.41 -9.01
N GLU A 60 -5.80 -6.40 -8.42
CA GLU A 60 -6.79 -7.46 -8.63
C GLU A 60 -7.42 -7.41 -10.03
N VAL A 61 -7.59 -6.22 -10.62
CA VAL A 61 -8.03 -6.07 -12.01
C VAL A 61 -6.97 -6.63 -12.97
N GLN A 62 -5.69 -6.29 -12.76
CA GLN A 62 -4.59 -6.84 -13.56
C GLN A 62 -4.56 -8.38 -13.50
N LYS A 63 -4.72 -8.94 -12.29
CA LYS A 63 -4.69 -10.39 -12.06
C LYS A 63 -5.91 -11.11 -12.67
N THR A 64 -7.10 -10.51 -12.56
CA THR A 64 -8.35 -11.15 -12.98
C THR A 64 -8.62 -10.99 -14.48
N PHE A 65 -8.29 -9.84 -15.05
CA PHE A 65 -8.62 -9.48 -16.43
C PHE A 65 -7.41 -9.36 -17.35
N GLY A 66 -6.18 -9.37 -16.81
CA GLY A 66 -4.95 -9.16 -17.60
C GLY A 66 -4.79 -7.71 -18.09
N CYS A 67 -5.65 -6.79 -17.65
CA CYS A 67 -5.73 -5.41 -18.11
C CYS A 67 -5.08 -4.45 -17.10
N LYS A 68 -4.16 -3.61 -17.58
CA LYS A 68 -3.59 -2.52 -16.77
C LYS A 68 -4.56 -1.36 -16.76
N ILE A 69 -4.95 -0.94 -15.56
CA ILE A 69 -5.69 0.31 -15.33
C ILE A 69 -4.86 1.20 -14.42
N THR A 70 -5.08 2.51 -14.50
CA THR A 70 -4.41 3.49 -13.62
C THR A 70 -5.36 3.97 -12.54
N ILE A 71 -4.83 4.66 -11.52
CA ILE A 71 -5.68 5.39 -10.56
C ILE A 71 -6.59 6.38 -11.29
N SER A 72 -6.09 7.06 -12.33
CA SER A 72 -6.90 7.97 -13.16
C SER A 72 -8.08 7.24 -13.79
N THR A 73 -7.86 6.04 -14.32
CA THR A 73 -8.92 5.20 -14.91
C THR A 73 -10.02 4.90 -13.89
N ILE A 74 -9.67 4.60 -12.64
CA ILE A 74 -10.65 4.38 -11.57
C ILE A 74 -11.39 5.67 -11.24
N PHE A 75 -10.68 6.79 -11.12
CA PHE A 75 -11.29 8.07 -10.73
C PHE A 75 -12.15 8.70 -11.83
N GLU A 76 -11.91 8.35 -13.09
CA GLU A 76 -12.77 8.68 -14.22
C GLU A 76 -14.00 7.75 -14.32
N ASN A 77 -13.93 6.56 -13.71
CA ASN A 77 -14.95 5.50 -13.79
C ASN A 77 -15.34 5.02 -12.38
N LEU A 78 -16.05 5.87 -11.66
CA LEU A 78 -16.33 5.71 -10.22
C LEU A 78 -17.34 4.61 -9.85
N THR A 79 -17.84 3.84 -10.80
CA THR A 79 -18.78 2.73 -10.56
C THR A 79 -18.28 1.45 -11.22
N VAL A 80 -18.66 0.29 -10.68
CA VAL A 80 -18.33 -1.01 -11.29
C VAL A 80 -18.72 -1.04 -12.76
N LYS A 81 -19.91 -0.54 -13.10
CA LYS A 81 -20.39 -0.49 -14.49
C LYS A 81 -19.49 0.33 -15.41
N SER A 82 -19.15 1.56 -15.00
CA SER A 82 -18.28 2.44 -15.81
C SER A 82 -16.88 1.85 -15.96
N LEU A 83 -16.34 1.27 -14.88
CA LEU A 83 -15.00 0.69 -14.87
C LEU A 83 -14.94 -0.62 -15.66
N ALA A 84 -15.97 -1.47 -15.58
CA ALA A 84 -16.09 -2.68 -16.39
C ALA A 84 -16.06 -2.34 -17.89
N LYS A 85 -16.80 -1.29 -18.29
CA LYS A 85 -16.75 -0.80 -19.67
C LYS A 85 -15.36 -0.32 -20.08
N ALA A 86 -14.66 0.41 -19.21
CA ALA A 86 -13.29 0.85 -19.48
C ALA A 86 -12.31 -0.32 -19.62
N ILE A 87 -12.47 -1.38 -18.81
CA ILE A 87 -11.68 -2.62 -18.91
C ILE A 87 -11.95 -3.33 -20.24
N GLU A 88 -13.22 -3.48 -20.63
CA GLU A 88 -13.61 -4.12 -21.89
C GLU A 88 -13.09 -3.37 -23.14
N GLN A 89 -12.95 -2.04 -23.03
CA GLN A 89 -12.44 -1.18 -24.09
C GLN A 89 -10.90 -1.08 -24.12
N SER A 90 -10.22 -1.60 -23.10
CA SER A 90 -8.77 -1.56 -23.06
C SER A 90 -8.16 -2.53 -24.05
N GLU A 91 -7.55 -2.00 -25.11
CA GLU A 91 -6.82 -2.78 -26.12
C GLU A 91 -5.43 -3.25 -25.63
N GLN A 92 -5.01 -2.84 -24.43
CA GLN A 92 -3.70 -3.17 -23.88
C GLN A 92 -3.65 -4.60 -23.33
N LYS A 93 -3.37 -5.56 -24.21
CA LYS A 93 -2.90 -6.90 -23.83
C LYS A 93 -1.40 -6.88 -23.58
N GLU A 94 -1.01 -7.36 -22.40
CA GLU A 94 0.33 -7.81 -22.01
C GLU A 94 1.49 -6.96 -22.56
N GLU A 95 1.65 -5.73 -22.07
CA GLU A 95 3.01 -5.20 -21.95
C GLU A 95 3.67 -5.87 -20.74
N ASP A 96 4.75 -6.60 -21.02
CA ASP A 96 5.59 -7.35 -20.09
C ASP A 96 5.76 -6.56 -18.78
N THR A 97 5.00 -6.94 -17.76
CA THR A 97 5.13 -6.33 -16.44
C THR A 97 6.54 -6.60 -15.97
N LEU A 98 7.31 -5.55 -15.66
CA LEU A 98 8.62 -5.70 -15.03
C LEU A 98 8.46 -6.57 -13.78
N GLN A 99 8.83 -7.83 -13.89
CA GLN A 99 8.81 -8.75 -12.76
C GLN A 99 10.01 -8.43 -11.90
N ILE A 100 9.75 -7.86 -10.72
CA ILE A 100 10.78 -7.69 -9.71
C ILE A 100 11.12 -9.09 -9.17
N LYS A 101 12.31 -9.57 -9.51
CA LYS A 101 12.85 -10.84 -9.01
C LYS A 101 13.95 -10.56 -7.99
N PRO A 102 13.95 -11.24 -6.83
CA PRO A 102 15.03 -11.07 -5.87
C PRO A 102 16.33 -11.63 -6.46
N ASN A 103 17.40 -10.84 -6.40
CA ASN A 103 18.75 -11.29 -6.69
C ASN A 103 19.39 -11.78 -5.38
N LEU A 104 19.21 -13.07 -5.07
CA LEU A 104 19.70 -13.67 -3.84
C LEU A 104 21.22 -13.89 -3.84
N GLU A 105 21.83 -14.05 -5.02
CA GLU A 105 23.27 -14.26 -5.17
C GLU A 105 24.07 -13.03 -4.77
N GLU A 106 23.54 -11.84 -5.05
CA GLU A 106 24.18 -10.55 -4.75
C GLU A 106 23.48 -9.79 -3.61
N ALA A 107 22.68 -10.48 -2.78
CA ALA A 107 21.82 -9.85 -1.76
C ALA A 107 22.56 -8.90 -0.79
N TYR A 108 23.86 -9.12 -0.59
CA TYR A 108 24.72 -8.34 0.31
C TYR A 108 25.81 -7.53 -0.39
N HIS A 109 25.80 -7.48 -1.73
CA HIS A 109 26.68 -6.61 -2.50
C HIS A 109 26.21 -5.16 -2.40
N PRO A 110 27.09 -4.16 -2.55
CA PRO A 110 26.66 -2.77 -2.68
C PRO A 110 25.79 -2.56 -3.92
N PHE A 111 24.74 -1.76 -3.80
CA PHE A 111 23.83 -1.39 -4.88
C PHE A 111 23.43 0.10 -4.79
N PRO A 112 22.95 0.71 -5.88
CA PRO A 112 22.62 2.13 -5.89
C PRO A 112 21.50 2.48 -4.89
N LEU A 113 21.56 3.71 -4.37
CA LEU A 113 20.43 4.31 -3.66
C LEU A 113 19.26 4.55 -4.64
N THR A 114 18.03 4.43 -4.14
CA THR A 114 16.87 5.01 -4.84
C THR A 114 16.97 6.54 -4.80
N ASP A 115 16.30 7.23 -5.72
CA ASP A 115 16.29 8.70 -5.77
C ASP A 115 15.89 9.33 -4.43
N VAL A 116 14.89 8.73 -3.76
CA VAL A 116 14.42 9.19 -2.44
C VAL A 116 15.49 8.97 -1.38
N GLN A 117 16.14 7.80 -1.34
CA GLN A 117 17.23 7.54 -0.38
C GLN A 117 18.43 8.47 -0.62
N TYR A 118 18.77 8.75 -1.88
CA TYR A 118 19.83 9.69 -2.25
C TYR A 118 19.50 11.12 -1.76
N ALA A 119 18.27 11.57 -1.94
CA ALA A 119 17.82 12.87 -1.42
C ALA A 119 17.95 12.96 0.10
N TYR A 120 17.57 11.91 0.84
CA TYR A 120 17.75 11.86 2.30
C TYR A 120 19.23 11.84 2.70
N TRP A 121 20.08 11.08 2.01
CA TRP A 121 21.51 11.03 2.28
C TRP A 121 22.17 12.40 2.05
N LEU A 122 21.85 13.07 0.94
CA LEU A 122 22.31 14.44 0.67
C LEU A 122 21.82 15.43 1.73
N GLY A 123 20.54 15.36 2.13
CA GLY A 123 20.01 16.21 3.21
C GLY A 123 20.77 16.07 4.52
N ARG A 124 21.32 14.87 4.81
CA ARG A 124 22.11 14.60 6.01
C ARG A 124 23.60 14.92 5.90
N SER A 125 24.14 15.16 4.71
CA SER A 125 25.57 15.40 4.48
C SER A 125 26.10 16.74 5.06
N GLY A 126 25.22 17.60 5.58
CA GLY A 126 25.59 18.92 6.09
C GLY A 126 25.87 19.96 4.99
N LEU A 127 25.64 19.61 3.72
CA LEU A 127 25.78 20.51 2.57
C LEU A 127 24.75 21.65 2.54
N TYR A 128 23.65 21.53 3.30
CA TYR A 128 22.57 22.50 3.37
C TYR A 128 22.46 23.11 4.76
N GLU A 129 22.13 24.40 4.83
CA GLU A 129 21.98 25.17 6.07
C GLU A 129 20.90 24.60 7.01
N LEU A 130 19.82 24.04 6.44
CA LEU A 130 18.77 23.29 7.15
C LEU A 130 18.94 21.76 7.03
N GLY A 131 20.16 21.29 6.74
CA GLY A 131 20.51 19.88 6.64
C GLY A 131 20.67 19.18 7.99
N ASN A 132 21.29 17.99 7.97
CA ASN A 132 21.56 17.16 9.15
C ASN A 132 20.30 16.69 9.92
N VAL A 133 19.11 16.85 9.33
CA VAL A 133 17.86 16.32 9.87
C VAL A 133 17.65 14.92 9.31
N ALA A 134 17.54 13.91 10.18
CA ALA A 134 17.04 12.61 9.76
C ALA A 134 15.51 12.63 9.71
N THR A 135 14.95 11.72 8.90
CA THR A 135 13.57 11.27 9.08
C THR A 135 13.50 10.46 10.36
N HIS A 136 13.16 11.12 11.46
CA HIS A 136 12.86 10.46 12.72
C HIS A 136 11.35 10.31 12.83
N CYS A 137 10.91 9.14 13.28
CA CYS A 137 9.55 8.92 13.73
C CYS A 137 9.62 8.51 15.20
N TYR A 138 8.86 9.19 16.04
CA TYR A 138 8.82 8.94 17.47
C TYR A 138 7.44 8.41 17.84
N PHE A 139 7.42 7.34 18.62
CA PHE A 139 6.21 6.68 19.07
C PHE A 139 6.27 6.55 20.59
N GLU A 140 5.20 6.96 21.26
CA GLU A 140 4.95 6.67 22.67
C GLU A 140 3.78 5.70 22.75
N LEU A 141 3.94 4.66 23.57
CA LEU A 141 2.94 3.62 23.78
C LEU A 141 2.83 3.38 25.27
N ASP A 142 1.61 3.42 25.79
CA ASP A 142 1.30 3.00 27.15
C ASP A 142 0.93 1.51 27.14
N ALA A 143 1.57 0.72 28.00
CA ALA A 143 1.41 -0.73 28.02
C ALA A 143 1.58 -1.27 29.44
N ASP A 144 0.52 -1.86 29.99
CA ASP A 144 0.56 -2.57 31.26
C ASP A 144 1.27 -3.92 31.11
N GLY A 145 2.32 -4.15 31.90
CA GLY A 145 2.99 -5.45 31.99
C GLY A 145 3.73 -5.87 30.72
N LEU A 146 4.30 -4.92 29.97
CA LEU A 146 5.13 -5.22 28.80
C LEU A 146 6.33 -6.08 29.21
N ASP A 147 6.43 -7.28 28.63
CA ASP A 147 7.61 -8.13 28.73
C ASP A 147 8.71 -7.58 27.81
N THR A 148 9.69 -6.90 28.41
CA THR A 148 10.80 -6.25 27.70
C THR A 148 11.72 -7.25 27.01
N GLU A 149 11.89 -8.45 27.56
CA GLU A 149 12.72 -9.51 26.94
C GLU A 149 12.03 -10.06 25.68
N CYS A 150 10.71 -10.26 25.76
CA CYS A 150 9.91 -10.67 24.61
C CYS A 150 9.91 -9.59 23.51
N ALA A 151 9.76 -8.31 23.90
CA ALA A 151 9.81 -7.19 22.98
C ALA A 151 11.18 -7.08 22.27
N GLU A 152 12.28 -7.19 23.01
CA GLU A 152 13.64 -7.19 22.44
C GLU A 152 13.84 -8.36 21.47
N THR A 153 13.36 -9.56 21.83
CA THR A 153 13.43 -10.73 20.97
C THR A 153 12.66 -10.49 19.66
N ALA A 154 11.43 -9.97 19.75
CA ALA A 154 10.62 -9.64 18.58
C ALA A 154 11.30 -8.58 17.69
N TRP A 155 11.92 -7.56 18.30
CA TRP A 155 12.65 -6.52 17.58
C TRP A 155 13.85 -7.07 16.80
N ASN A 156 14.63 -7.95 17.43
CA ASN A 156 15.76 -8.61 16.77
C ASN A 156 15.30 -9.53 15.63
N LEU A 157 14.16 -10.21 15.76
CA LEU A 157 13.56 -10.99 14.66
C LEU A 157 13.18 -10.10 13.47
N LEU A 158 12.66 -8.89 13.72
CA LEU A 158 12.38 -7.92 12.66
C LEU A 158 13.67 -7.47 11.95
N ILE A 159 14.72 -7.14 12.71
CA ILE A 159 16.03 -6.77 12.16
C ILE A 159 16.59 -7.88 11.26
N GLN A 160 16.53 -9.14 11.73
CA GLN A 160 16.98 -10.29 10.95
C GLN A 160 16.15 -10.50 9.67
N ARG A 161 14.83 -10.36 9.78
CA ARG A 161 13.90 -10.56 8.66
C ARG A 161 14.04 -9.49 7.57
N HIS A 162 14.23 -8.23 7.94
CA HIS A 162 14.14 -7.10 7.03
C HIS A 162 15.52 -6.52 6.70
N GLY A 163 16.01 -6.74 5.49
CA GLY A 163 17.33 -6.24 5.05
C GLY A 163 17.50 -4.72 5.18
N MET A 164 16.42 -3.94 5.01
CA MET A 164 16.47 -2.48 5.20
C MET A 164 16.67 -2.03 6.65
N MET A 165 16.42 -2.89 7.64
CA MET A 165 16.80 -2.61 9.04
C MET A 165 18.28 -2.85 9.30
N ARG A 166 19.01 -3.42 8.33
CA ARG A 166 20.44 -3.74 8.40
C ARG A 166 21.25 -3.02 7.31
N VAL A 167 20.65 -2.00 6.68
CA VAL A 167 21.29 -1.26 5.59
C VAL A 167 22.30 -0.27 6.13
N ILE A 168 23.43 -0.14 5.43
CA ILE A 168 24.37 0.95 5.61
C ILE A 168 24.48 1.75 4.31
N ILE A 169 24.64 3.06 4.41
CA ILE A 169 24.95 3.93 3.27
C ILE A 169 26.46 4.21 3.31
N GLN A 170 27.14 3.92 2.21
CA GLN A 170 28.58 4.07 2.05
C GLN A 170 28.93 5.49 1.57
N PRO A 171 30.16 5.99 1.82
CA PRO A 171 30.57 7.34 1.44
C PRO A 171 30.53 7.64 -0.07
N ASP A 172 30.56 6.60 -0.90
CA ASP A 172 30.44 6.68 -2.35
C ASP A 172 28.99 6.81 -2.85
N GLY A 173 28.00 6.88 -1.94
CA GLY A 173 26.59 7.00 -2.28
C GLY A 173 25.94 5.66 -2.66
N MET A 174 26.59 4.53 -2.36
CA MET A 174 26.00 3.19 -2.48
C MET A 174 25.37 2.75 -1.16
N GLN A 175 24.45 1.79 -1.21
CA GLN A 175 23.93 1.11 -0.03
C GLN A 175 24.29 -0.37 -0.04
N ARG A 176 24.41 -0.95 1.15
CA ARG A 176 24.66 -2.37 1.33
C ARG A 176 23.84 -2.90 2.49
N ILE A 177 23.21 -4.06 2.30
CA ILE A 177 22.57 -4.80 3.38
C ILE A 177 23.65 -5.62 4.11
N LEU A 178 23.73 -5.49 5.42
CA LEU A 178 24.61 -6.32 6.24
C LEU A 178 24.00 -7.71 6.44
N GLU A 179 24.79 -8.74 6.13
CA GLU A 179 24.38 -10.14 6.33
C GLU A 179 24.17 -10.46 7.82
N ASN A 180 25.02 -9.92 8.68
CA ASN A 180 24.96 -10.09 10.12
C ASN A 180 25.05 -8.72 10.80
N THR A 181 24.28 -8.55 11.87
CA THR A 181 24.33 -7.39 12.74
C THR A 181 24.44 -7.84 14.19
N PRO A 182 25.06 -7.05 15.08
CA PRO A 182 24.99 -7.30 16.51
C PRO A 182 23.54 -7.39 16.98
N GLN A 183 23.32 -8.10 18.09
CA GLN A 183 22.03 -8.09 18.75
C GLN A 183 21.73 -6.67 19.25
N TYR A 184 20.53 -6.18 18.95
CA TYR A 184 20.04 -4.92 19.48
C TYR A 184 19.52 -5.15 20.89
N HIS A 185 19.91 -4.27 21.82
CA HIS A 185 19.41 -4.28 23.18
C HIS A 185 18.52 -3.06 23.42
N ILE A 186 17.34 -3.29 23.98
CA ILE A 186 16.43 -2.20 24.36
C ILE A 186 16.91 -1.65 25.70
N ASP A 187 17.28 -0.36 25.71
CA ASP A 187 17.62 0.32 26.95
C ASP A 187 16.36 0.48 27.81
N VAL A 188 16.40 -0.10 29.02
CA VAL A 188 15.33 0.03 30.02
C VAL A 188 15.80 0.97 31.12
N THR A 189 15.01 2.00 31.39
CA THR A 189 15.26 2.98 32.46
C THR A 189 14.12 2.90 33.47
N ASP A 190 14.45 2.54 34.71
CA ASP A 190 13.53 2.54 35.87
C ASP A 190 13.48 3.90 36.58
#